data_AF-A0A7S1UYA1-F1
#
_entry.id   AF-A0A7S1UYA1-F1
#
_cell.length_a   1.000
_cell.length_b   1.000
_cell.length_c   1.000
_cell.angle_alpha   90.00
_cell.angle_beta   90.00
_cell.angle_gamma   90.00
#
_symmetry.space_group_name_H-M   'P 1'
#
loop_
_entity.id
_entity.type
_entity.pdbx_description
1 polymer ?
#
loop_
_entity_poly.entity_id
_entity_poly.type
_entity_poly.pdbx_seq_one_letter_code
_entity_poly.pdbx_strand_id
1 'polypeptide(L)'
;ALRPFQIITRISIEILPSAVNVLLLLFCIMYFFAAIGMEVFGGMITRNPDDPLAFLVLDTDFSENDYWANNFNDMFSGMNVLFNLLVVNNWTECEVGFEAVTQSLWPRLFFLFFHILGVILVNNLVVAFIINSFIQEWDVFQEDVKREEVEGEAVIEDRHATFDAANITGTRTELSGRFVAKLGRRAMVGKGQQRVLRDLFTSSSHSRSDNDDSNADTNGKSGD
;
A
#
# COMPACT_ATOMS: atom_id res chain seq x y z
N ALA A 1 11.22 -6.76 -18.48
CA ALA A 1 11.50 -5.74 -17.44
C ALA A 1 10.22 -5.11 -16.84
N LEU A 2 9.13 -4.90 -17.60
CA LEU A 2 7.94 -4.17 -17.11
C LEU A 2 6.95 -4.96 -16.23
N ARG A 3 6.94 -6.30 -16.26
CA ARG A 3 5.93 -7.10 -15.54
C ARG A 3 5.94 -6.92 -14.01
N PRO A 4 7.10 -6.94 -13.31
CA PRO A 4 7.12 -6.73 -11.86
C PRO A 4 6.62 -5.34 -11.45
N PHE A 5 6.92 -4.32 -12.25
CA PHE A 5 6.47 -2.95 -12.01
C PHE A 5 4.95 -2.80 -12.15
N GLN A 6 4.36 -3.49 -13.13
CA GLN A 6 2.90 -3.48 -13.33
C GLN A 6 2.15 -4.11 -12.14
N ILE A 7 2.70 -5.19 -11.57
CA ILE A 7 2.13 -5.86 -10.40
C ILE A 7 2.16 -4.91 -9.19
N ILE A 8 3.31 -4.30 -8.89
CA ILE A 8 3.46 -3.35 -7.78
C ILE A 8 2.50 -2.16 -7.95
N THR A 9 2.37 -1.64 -9.17
CA THR A 9 1.49 -0.50 -9.46
C THR A 9 0.02 -0.87 -9.25
N ARG A 10 -0.40 -2.06 -9.70
CA ARG A 10 -1.78 -2.54 -9.51
C ARG A 10 -2.12 -2.65 -8.03
N ILE A 11 -1.27 -3.33 -7.26
CA ILE A 11 -1.44 -3.51 -5.81
C ILE A 11 -1.47 -2.14 -5.11
N SER A 12 -0.58 -1.23 -5.48
CA SER A 12 -0.57 0.14 -4.92
C SER A 12 -1.87 0.90 -5.16
N ILE A 13 -2.47 0.75 -6.34
CA ILE A 13 -3.76 1.38 -6.68
C ILE A 13 -4.92 0.72 -5.93
N GLU A 14 -4.88 -0.60 -5.73
CA GLU A 14 -5.90 -1.36 -5.01
C GLU A 14 -5.94 -1.00 -3.51
N ILE A 15 -4.79 -0.70 -2.89
CA ILE A 15 -4.68 -0.32 -1.47
C ILE A 15 -5.03 1.16 -1.22
N LEU A 16 -4.91 2.01 -2.26
CA LEU A 16 -5.08 3.46 -2.15
C LEU A 16 -6.39 3.89 -1.43
N PRO A 17 -7.57 3.31 -1.72
CA PRO A 17 -8.82 3.68 -1.04
C PRO A 17 -8.76 3.47 0.47
N SER A 18 -8.14 2.37 0.91
CA SER A 18 -7.96 2.07 2.33
C SER A 18 -6.96 3.04 2.97
N ALA A 19 -5.85 3.34 2.28
CA ALA A 19 -4.84 4.28 2.76
C ALA A 19 -5.38 5.71 2.91
N VAL A 20 -6.26 6.15 2.01
CA VAL A 20 -6.87 7.50 2.06
C VAL A 20 -7.61 7.75 3.37
N ASN A 21 -8.34 6.76 3.90
CA ASN A 21 -9.07 6.92 5.16
C ASN A 21 -8.14 7.20 6.34
N VAL A 22 -7.00 6.50 6.39
CA VAL A 22 -6.01 6.65 7.46
C VAL A 22 -5.19 7.94 7.28
N LEU A 23 -4.88 8.31 6.03
CA LEU A 23 -4.29 9.61 5.72
C LEU A 23 -5.22 10.77 6.08
N LEU A 24 -6.54 10.61 5.91
CA LEU A 24 -7.53 11.61 6.30
C LEU A 24 -7.60 11.78 7.81
N LEU A 25 -7.48 10.69 8.58
CA LEU A 25 -7.35 10.78 10.04
C LEU A 25 -6.11 11.60 10.45
N LEU A 26 -4.96 11.32 9.84
CA LEU A 26 -3.73 12.11 10.06
C LEU A 26 -3.94 13.58 9.69
N PHE A 27 -4.58 13.85 8.55
CA PHE A 27 -4.93 15.19 8.12
C PHE A 27 -5.84 15.92 9.13
N CYS A 28 -6.86 15.25 9.69
CA CYS A 28 -7.72 15.82 10.72
C CYS A 28 -6.95 16.17 12.00
N ILE A 29 -6.00 15.32 12.42
CA ILE A 29 -5.15 15.59 13.59
C ILE A 29 -4.25 16.80 13.33
N MET A 30 -3.61 16.86 12.15
CA MET A 30 -2.83 18.03 11.75
C MET A 30 -3.70 19.30 11.74
N TYR A 31 -4.91 19.24 11.17
CA TYR A 31 -5.83 20.38 11.15
C TYR A 31 -6.17 20.89 12.55
N PHE A 32 -6.44 19.98 13.49
CA PHE A 32 -6.70 20.33 14.88
C PHE A 32 -5.50 21.02 15.54
N PHE A 33 -4.29 20.49 15.34
CA PHE A 33 -3.06 21.12 15.85
C PHE A 33 -2.76 22.45 15.16
N ALA A 34 -3.05 22.58 13.86
CA ALA A 34 -2.86 23.82 13.12
C ALA A 34 -3.80 24.90 13.66
N ALA A 35 -5.05 24.55 13.94
CA ALA A 35 -6.00 25.46 14.58
C ALA A 35 -5.48 25.96 15.94
N ILE A 36 -4.98 25.06 16.80
CA ILE A 36 -4.36 25.47 18.07
C ILE A 36 -3.14 26.35 17.83
N GLY A 37 -2.28 25.98 16.87
CA GLY A 37 -1.09 26.74 16.52
C GLY A 37 -1.41 28.15 16.04
N MET A 38 -2.49 28.35 15.29
CA MET A 38 -2.95 29.69 14.88
C MET A 38 -3.41 30.53 16.08
N GLU A 39 -4.15 29.94 17.02
CA GLU A 39 -4.59 30.65 18.22
C GLU A 39 -3.41 31.04 19.13
N VAL A 40 -2.37 30.20 19.20
CA VAL A 40 -1.21 30.43 20.07
C VAL A 40 -0.12 31.27 19.42
N PHE A 41 0.15 31.06 18.13
CA PHE A 41 1.30 31.64 17.42
C PHE A 41 0.94 32.50 16.20
N GLY A 42 -0.36 32.75 15.97
CA GLY A 42 -0.83 33.54 14.84
C GLY A 42 -0.29 34.97 14.84
N GLY A 43 0.26 35.39 13.70
CA GLY A 43 0.84 36.72 13.51
C GLY A 43 2.23 36.91 14.08
N MET A 44 2.78 35.94 14.82
CA MET A 44 4.08 36.11 15.50
C MET A 44 5.27 36.11 14.53
N ILE A 45 5.24 35.23 13.52
CA ILE A 45 6.25 35.20 12.47
C ILE A 45 5.82 36.19 11.39
N THR A 46 6.55 37.30 11.28
CA THR A 46 6.25 38.40 10.36
C THR A 46 7.52 38.95 9.74
N ARG A 47 7.41 39.41 8.49
CA ARG A 47 8.46 40.15 7.77
C ARG A 47 8.22 41.66 7.77
N ASN A 48 7.22 42.14 8.50
CA ASN A 48 6.90 43.56 8.53
C ASN A 48 8.00 44.33 9.27
N PRO A 49 8.74 45.25 8.63
CA PRO A 49 9.79 46.02 9.30
C PRO A 49 9.26 46.96 10.39
N ASP A 50 7.96 47.28 10.37
CA ASP A 50 7.32 48.10 11.40
C ASP A 50 6.96 47.29 12.66
N ASP A 51 7.03 45.95 12.61
CA ASP A 51 6.73 45.07 13.72
C ASP A 51 8.02 44.70 14.50
N PRO A 52 8.11 45.00 15.81
CA PRO A 52 9.25 44.62 16.64
C PRO A 52 9.56 43.12 16.61
N LEU A 53 8.57 42.25 16.39
CA LEU A 53 8.74 40.80 16.33
C LEU A 53 9.59 40.36 15.14
N ALA A 54 9.56 41.10 14.04
CA ALA A 54 10.37 40.79 12.87
C ALA A 54 11.86 40.78 13.21
N PHE A 55 12.31 41.69 14.09
CA PHE A 55 13.71 41.80 14.51
C PHE A 55 14.16 40.68 15.44
N LEU A 56 13.24 40.03 16.16
CA LEU A 56 13.59 38.94 17.07
C LEU A 56 13.99 37.66 16.33
N VAL A 57 13.49 37.49 15.11
CA VAL A 57 13.78 36.32 14.26
C VAL A 57 15.00 36.57 13.37
N LEU A 58 15.43 37.82 13.18
CA LEU A 58 16.62 38.13 12.40
C LEU A 58 17.88 37.49 13.01
N ASP A 59 18.81 37.11 12.15
CA ASP A 59 20.07 36.45 12.50
C ASP A 59 19.89 35.12 13.26
N THR A 60 18.72 34.49 13.12
CA THR A 60 18.50 33.09 13.53
C THR A 60 18.56 32.17 12.33
N ASP A 61 18.87 30.89 12.56
CA ASP A 61 18.86 29.85 11.52
C ASP A 61 17.50 29.78 10.78
N PHE A 62 16.40 30.18 11.43
CA PHE A 62 15.10 30.33 10.78
C PHE A 62 15.12 31.36 9.65
N SER A 63 15.69 32.54 9.92
CA SER A 63 15.77 33.64 8.96
C SER A 63 16.81 33.42 7.87
N GLU A 64 17.96 32.84 8.23
CA GLU A 64 19.07 32.58 7.30
C GLU A 64 18.72 31.55 6.23
N ASN A 65 17.84 30.59 6.59
CA ASN A 65 17.37 29.54 5.68
C ASN A 65 16.02 29.86 5.02
N ASP A 66 15.55 31.11 5.07
CA ASP A 66 14.34 31.58 4.41
C ASP A 66 13.02 30.87 4.82
N TYR A 67 12.90 30.38 6.05
CA TYR A 67 11.74 29.60 6.52
C TYR A 67 10.46 30.38 6.82
N TRP A 68 10.33 31.60 6.34
CA TRP A 68 9.22 32.50 6.66
C TRP A 68 7.82 31.98 6.28
N ALA A 69 7.73 31.04 5.33
CA ALA A 69 6.47 30.34 5.01
C ALA A 69 6.01 29.37 6.11
N ASN A 70 6.90 29.04 7.06
CA ASN A 70 6.63 28.21 8.22
C ASN A 70 6.10 29.09 9.36
N ASN A 71 4.84 29.53 9.24
CA ASN A 71 4.15 30.35 10.22
C ASN A 71 2.74 29.81 10.47
N PHE A 72 2.10 30.24 11.57
CA PHE A 72 0.70 29.92 11.89
C PHE A 72 -0.23 31.12 11.64
N ASN A 73 0.07 31.98 10.66
CA ASN A 73 -0.74 33.17 10.39
C ASN A 73 -2.05 32.83 9.67
N ASP A 74 -2.09 31.67 9.00
CA ASP A 74 -3.27 31.13 8.35
C ASP A 74 -3.24 29.60 8.38
N MET A 75 -4.39 28.98 8.09
CA MET A 75 -4.56 27.53 8.21
C MET A 75 -3.62 26.76 7.27
N PHE A 76 -3.41 27.26 6.06
CA PHE A 76 -2.57 26.56 5.09
C PHE A 76 -1.09 26.62 5.50
N SER A 77 -0.61 27.79 5.92
CA SER A 77 0.74 27.95 6.47
C SER A 77 0.94 27.09 7.74
N GLY A 78 -0.03 27.05 8.64
CA GLY A 78 0.02 26.20 9.84
C GLY A 78 0.06 24.71 9.50
N MET A 79 -0.72 24.27 8.51
CA MET A 79 -0.66 22.91 7.99
C MET A 79 0.70 22.60 7.34
N ASN A 80 1.31 23.56 6.64
CA ASN A 80 2.65 23.41 6.07
C ASN A 80 3.73 23.24 7.16
N VAL A 81 3.64 24.01 8.27
CA VAL A 81 4.53 23.82 9.43
C VAL A 81 4.41 22.39 9.95
N LEU A 82 3.18 21.92 10.23
CA LEU A 82 2.96 20.59 10.79
C LEU A 82 3.34 19.46 9.81
N PHE A 83 3.18 19.69 8.51
CA PHE A 83 3.67 18.76 7.49
C PHE A 83 5.20 18.65 7.49
N ASN A 84 5.92 19.77 7.60
CA ASN A 84 7.39 19.77 7.70
C ASN A 84 7.87 19.03 8.96
N LEU A 85 7.17 19.22 10.09
CA LEU A 85 7.38 18.45 11.31
C LEU A 85 7.10 16.95 11.11
N LEU A 86 6.03 16.61 10.38
CA LEU A 86 5.63 15.23 10.10
C LEU A 86 6.71 14.45 9.36
N VAL A 87 7.31 15.07 8.35
CA VAL A 87 8.42 14.48 7.58
C VAL A 87 9.77 14.62 8.27
N VAL A 88 9.82 15.24 9.45
CA VAL A 88 11.02 15.44 10.27
C VAL A 88 12.14 16.19 9.52
N ASN A 89 11.75 17.07 8.58
CA ASN A 89 12.70 17.81 7.77
C ASN A 89 12.92 19.21 8.38
N ASN A 90 14.13 19.47 8.88
CA ASN A 90 14.55 20.76 9.48
C ASN A 90 13.52 21.33 10.48
N TRP A 91 12.86 20.44 11.23
CA TRP A 91 11.76 20.79 12.12
C TRP A 91 12.22 21.63 13.32
N THR A 92 13.46 21.44 13.76
CA THR A 92 14.10 22.22 14.84
C THR A 92 14.30 23.68 14.44
N GLU A 93 14.50 23.97 13.16
CA GLU A 93 14.66 25.35 12.67
C GLU A 93 13.37 26.15 12.80
N CYS A 94 12.23 25.49 12.57
CA CYS A 94 10.92 26.10 12.79
C CYS A 94 10.71 26.44 14.26
N GLU A 95 11.05 25.52 15.17
CA GLU A 95 10.95 25.70 16.62
C GLU A 95 11.77 26.91 17.10
N VAL A 96 13.01 27.06 16.62
CA VAL A 96 13.89 28.20 16.94
C VAL A 96 13.24 29.54 16.58
N GLY A 97 12.56 29.62 15.42
CA GLY A 97 11.82 30.83 15.05
C GLY A 97 10.72 31.19 16.04
N PHE A 98 9.95 30.20 16.53
CA PHE A 98 8.88 30.43 17.49
C PHE A 98 9.39 30.73 18.91
N GLU A 99 10.51 30.14 19.33
CA GLU A 99 11.18 30.50 20.57
C GLU A 99 11.69 31.94 20.54
N ALA A 100 12.27 32.36 19.42
CA ALA A 100 12.79 33.70 19.24
C ALA A 100 11.68 34.76 19.35
N VAL A 101 10.52 34.56 18.73
CA VAL A 101 9.40 35.52 18.84
C VAL A 101 8.71 35.51 20.20
N THR A 102 8.60 34.35 20.85
CA THR A 102 7.94 34.24 22.17
C THR A 102 8.87 34.57 23.34
N GLN A 103 10.18 34.68 23.08
CA GLN A 103 11.23 34.89 24.09
C GLN A 103 11.14 33.86 25.24
N SER A 104 10.74 32.63 24.90
CA SER A 104 10.48 31.57 25.87
C SER A 104 10.69 30.18 25.29
N LEU A 105 10.93 29.20 26.17
CA LEU A 105 11.12 27.80 25.81
C LEU A 105 9.79 27.00 25.81
N TRP A 106 8.66 27.63 26.14
CA TRP A 106 7.36 26.95 26.12
C TRP A 106 6.91 26.45 24.74
N PRO A 107 7.21 27.12 23.59
CA PRO A 107 6.87 26.58 22.27
C PRO A 107 7.44 25.19 22.02
N ARG A 108 8.63 24.89 22.56
CA ARG A 108 9.26 23.56 22.47
C ARG A 108 8.31 22.45 22.88
N LEU A 109 7.51 22.66 23.92
CA LEU A 109 6.56 21.67 24.42
C LEU A 109 5.42 21.43 23.43
N PHE A 110 4.96 22.45 22.72
CA PHE A 110 3.96 22.29 21.65
C PHE A 110 4.53 21.45 20.50
N PHE A 111 5.72 21.81 20.01
CA PHE A 111 6.40 21.07 18.92
C PHE A 111 6.72 19.64 19.32
N LEU A 112 7.25 19.42 20.52
CA LEU A 112 7.53 18.09 21.06
C LEU A 112 6.27 17.25 21.25
N PHE A 113 5.18 17.85 21.73
CA PHE A 113 3.91 17.14 21.91
C PHE A 113 3.34 16.68 20.57
N PHE A 114 3.36 17.55 19.55
CA PHE A 114 3.00 17.16 18.19
C PHE A 114 3.97 16.10 17.63
N HIS A 115 5.26 16.20 17.90
CA HIS A 115 6.23 15.21 17.44
C HIS A 115 5.93 13.81 18.01
N ILE A 116 5.67 13.72 19.32
CA ILE A 116 5.33 12.44 19.95
C ILE A 116 3.99 11.92 19.40
N LEU A 117 2.94 12.73 19.40
CA LEU A 117 1.60 12.27 19.04
C LEU A 117 1.45 12.06 17.52
N GLY A 118 1.80 13.07 16.73
CA GLY A 118 1.66 13.06 15.27
C GLY A 118 2.69 12.18 14.59
N VAL A 119 3.98 12.33 14.91
CA VAL A 119 5.07 11.64 14.20
C VAL A 119 5.31 10.25 14.78
N ILE A 120 5.52 10.13 16.08
CA ILE A 120 5.90 8.84 16.68
C ILE A 120 4.70 7.89 16.78
N LEU A 121 3.51 8.38 17.10
CA LEU A 121 2.34 7.51 17.27
C LEU A 121 1.52 7.40 15.97
N VAL A 122 0.94 8.51 15.50
CA VAL A 122 -0.04 8.47 14.41
C VAL A 122 0.62 8.14 13.06
N ASN A 123 1.74 8.77 12.71
CA ASN A 123 2.41 8.49 11.43
C ASN A 123 2.94 7.05 11.37
N ASN A 124 3.48 6.52 12.47
CA ASN A 124 3.86 5.11 12.53
C ASN A 124 2.66 4.16 12.45
N LEU A 125 1.49 4.54 12.99
CA LEU A 125 0.25 3.80 12.80
C LEU A 125 -0.19 3.80 11.32
N VAL A 126 -0.05 4.94 10.63
CA VAL A 126 -0.34 5.06 9.18
C VAL A 126 0.59 4.14 8.38
N VAL A 127 1.89 4.19 8.64
CA VAL A 127 2.88 3.34 7.96
C VAL A 127 2.58 1.85 8.22
N ALA A 128 2.33 1.47 9.47
CA ALA A 128 1.98 0.10 9.83
C ALA A 128 0.71 -0.36 9.11
N PHE A 129 -0.32 0.48 9.03
CA PHE A 129 -1.56 0.18 8.32
C PHE A 129 -1.33 -0.02 6.81
N ILE A 130 -0.54 0.85 6.17
CA ILE A 130 -0.21 0.75 4.74
C ILE A 130 0.55 -0.55 4.47
N ILE A 131 1.57 -0.86 5.28
CA ILE A 131 2.34 -2.10 5.15
C ILE A 131 1.44 -3.32 5.33
N ASN A 132 0.59 -3.34 6.35
CA ASN A 132 -0.31 -4.46 6.59
C ASN A 132 -1.31 -4.67 5.44
N SER A 133 -1.88 -3.57 4.92
CA SER A 133 -2.76 -3.62 3.75
C SER A 133 -2.03 -4.13 2.50
N PHE A 134 -0.76 -3.73 2.34
CA PHE A 134 0.08 -4.20 1.24
C PHE A 134 0.41 -5.69 1.33
N ILE A 135 0.80 -6.18 2.51
CA ILE A 135 1.09 -7.59 2.73
C ILE A 135 -0.17 -8.42 2.47
N GLN A 136 -1.33 -7.98 2.96
CA GLN A 136 -2.58 -8.68 2.74
C GLN A 136 -2.92 -8.81 1.24
N GLU A 137 -2.82 -7.71 0.47
CA GLU A 137 -3.08 -7.75 -0.97
C GLU A 137 -2.02 -8.58 -1.73
N TRP A 138 -0.77 -8.53 -1.27
CA TRP A 138 0.32 -9.33 -1.84
C TRP A 138 0.09 -10.83 -1.63
N ASP A 139 -0.37 -11.24 -0.45
CA ASP A 139 -0.66 -12.63 -0.14
C ASP A 139 -1.80 -13.17 -1.00
N VAL A 140 -2.87 -12.38 -1.19
CA VAL A 140 -3.98 -12.72 -2.12
C VAL A 140 -3.46 -12.89 -3.54
N PHE A 141 -2.63 -11.97 -4.03
CA PHE A 141 -2.02 -12.08 -5.35
C PHE A 141 -1.16 -13.35 -5.50
N GLN A 142 -0.40 -13.74 -4.47
CA GLN A 142 0.40 -14.96 -4.49
C GLN A 142 -0.47 -16.22 -4.49
N GLU A 143 -1.60 -16.22 -3.79
CA GLU A 143 -2.57 -17.32 -3.83
C GLU A 143 -3.20 -17.46 -5.22
N ASP A 144 -3.57 -16.35 -5.87
CA ASP A 144 -4.10 -16.35 -7.24
C ASP A 144 -3.09 -16.94 -8.23
N VAL A 145 -1.81 -16.53 -8.16
CA VAL A 145 -0.74 -17.08 -9.02
C VAL A 145 -0.52 -18.57 -8.77
N LYS A 146 -0.49 -19.00 -7.50
CA LYS A 146 -0.35 -20.43 -7.16
C LYS A 146 -1.55 -21.23 -7.63
N ARG A 147 -2.77 -20.69 -7.55
CA ARG A 147 -3.98 -21.36 -8.04
C ARG A 147 -3.92 -21.55 -9.56
N GLU A 148 -3.49 -20.53 -10.31
CA GLU A 148 -3.26 -20.65 -11.75
C GLU A 148 -2.21 -21.72 -12.10
N GLU A 149 -1.18 -21.88 -11.26
CA GLU A 149 -0.13 -22.90 -11.45
C GLU A 149 -0.60 -24.33 -11.07
N VAL A 150 -1.39 -24.46 -9.99
CA VAL A 150 -1.87 -25.76 -9.46
C VAL A 150 -3.11 -26.29 -10.21
N GLU A 151 -4.02 -25.43 -10.65
CA GLU A 151 -5.18 -25.87 -11.46
C GLU A 151 -4.75 -26.40 -12.84
N GLY A 152 -3.47 -26.22 -13.22
CA GLY A 152 -2.97 -26.67 -14.52
C GLY A 152 -3.83 -26.11 -15.64
N GLU A 153 -4.27 -24.85 -15.50
CA GLU A 153 -5.20 -24.26 -16.46
C GLU A 153 -4.59 -24.35 -17.86
N ALA A 154 -5.34 -24.89 -18.81
CA ALA A 154 -4.88 -24.94 -20.18
C ALA A 154 -4.75 -23.51 -20.72
N VAL A 155 -3.53 -22.98 -20.73
CA VAL A 155 -3.26 -21.65 -21.28
C VAL A 155 -3.33 -21.75 -22.80
N ILE A 156 -4.35 -21.13 -23.39
CA ILE A 156 -4.55 -21.06 -24.84
C ILE A 156 -4.05 -19.71 -25.35
N GLU A 157 -2.82 -19.68 -25.87
CA GLU A 157 -2.24 -18.51 -26.56
C GLU A 157 -2.28 -18.72 -28.07
N ASP A 158 -3.04 -17.88 -28.78
CA ASP A 158 -3.23 -17.91 -30.24
C ASP A 158 -3.63 -19.28 -30.82
N ARG A 159 -2.63 -20.07 -31.23
CA ARG A 159 -2.76 -21.41 -31.83
C ARG A 159 -2.07 -22.50 -31.03
N HIS A 160 -1.52 -22.16 -29.86
CA HIS A 160 -0.84 -23.08 -28.98
C HIS A 160 -1.62 -23.17 -27.66
N ALA A 161 -1.95 -24.38 -27.24
CA ALA A 161 -2.53 -24.65 -25.93
C ALA A 161 -1.49 -25.40 -25.10
N THR A 162 -1.09 -24.85 -23.96
CA THR A 162 -0.25 -25.57 -22.98
C THR A 162 -1.11 -26.14 -21.87
N PHE A 163 -0.98 -27.43 -21.61
CA PHE A 163 -1.70 -28.13 -20.55
C PHE A 163 -0.85 -29.25 -19.96
N ASP A 164 -1.18 -29.68 -18.74
CA ASP A 164 -0.65 -30.91 -18.17
C ASP A 164 -1.49 -32.10 -18.64
N ALA A 165 -0.88 -33.01 -19.41
CA ALA A 165 -1.60 -34.16 -19.94
C ALA A 165 -2.01 -35.13 -18.82
N ALA A 166 -1.27 -35.19 -17.70
CA ALA A 166 -1.59 -36.08 -16.59
C ALA A 166 -2.97 -35.76 -15.98
N ASN A 167 -3.33 -34.48 -15.93
CA ASN A 167 -4.59 -34.00 -15.38
C ASN A 167 -5.79 -34.19 -16.35
N ILE A 168 -5.53 -34.33 -17.65
CA ILE A 168 -6.57 -34.43 -18.68
C ILE A 168 -6.81 -35.89 -19.12
N THR A 169 -5.75 -36.67 -19.34
CA THR A 169 -5.89 -38.01 -19.92
C THR A 169 -6.21 -39.07 -18.85
N GLY A 170 -5.94 -38.79 -17.58
CA GLY A 170 -6.21 -39.71 -16.47
C GLY A 170 -5.44 -41.04 -16.56
N THR A 171 -4.45 -41.13 -17.45
CA THR A 171 -3.63 -42.32 -17.67
C THR A 171 -2.38 -42.24 -16.81
N ARG A 172 -2.10 -43.29 -16.01
CA ARG A 172 -0.81 -43.50 -15.32
C ARG A 172 0.29 -43.83 -16.32
N THR A 173 0.60 -42.89 -17.20
CA THR A 173 1.90 -42.84 -17.84
C THR A 173 2.78 -42.10 -16.86
N GLU A 174 3.90 -42.66 -16.39
CA GLU A 174 4.89 -41.99 -15.52
C GLU A 174 5.57 -40.76 -16.19
N LEU A 175 4.95 -40.22 -17.24
CA LEU A 175 5.35 -39.06 -18.02
C LEU A 175 4.57 -37.86 -17.48
N SER A 176 5.15 -37.17 -16.49
CA SER A 176 4.71 -35.83 -16.09
C SER A 176 5.47 -34.79 -16.92
N GLY A 177 4.76 -33.84 -17.50
CA GLY A 177 5.40 -32.82 -18.33
C GLY A 177 4.41 -31.85 -18.97
N ARG A 178 4.94 -30.73 -19.47
CA ARG A 178 4.16 -29.70 -20.15
C ARG A 178 3.96 -30.07 -21.62
N PHE A 179 2.71 -30.20 -22.06
CA PHE A 179 2.39 -30.52 -23.45
C PHE A 179 1.86 -29.29 -24.19
N VAL A 180 2.21 -29.17 -25.47
CA VAL A 180 1.77 -28.08 -26.35
C VAL A 180 0.95 -28.67 -27.49
N ALA A 181 -0.35 -28.34 -27.56
CA ALA A 181 -1.18 -28.68 -28.73
C ALA A 181 -1.22 -27.51 -29.72
N LYS A 182 -1.05 -27.81 -31.01
CA LYS A 182 -1.11 -26.82 -32.10
C LYS A 182 -2.42 -26.94 -32.87
N LEU A 183 -3.20 -25.87 -32.92
CA LEU A 183 -4.47 -25.87 -33.64
C LEU A 183 -4.28 -25.76 -35.16
N GLY A 184 -5.02 -26.59 -35.89
CA GLY A 184 -5.03 -26.60 -37.36
C GLY A 184 -5.54 -25.29 -37.95
N ARG A 185 -5.05 -24.93 -39.15
CA ARG A 185 -5.26 -23.63 -39.82
C ARG A 185 -6.74 -23.24 -40.07
N ARG A 186 -7.67 -24.20 -39.93
CA ARG A 186 -9.12 -24.03 -40.09
C ARG A 186 -9.84 -23.62 -38.80
N ALA A 187 -9.19 -23.77 -37.65
CA ALA A 187 -9.71 -23.35 -36.36
C ALA A 187 -9.24 -21.92 -36.06
N MET A 188 -9.96 -20.92 -36.57
CA MET A 188 -9.92 -19.60 -35.94
C MET A 188 -10.77 -19.69 -34.69
N VAL A 189 -10.14 -19.71 -33.54
CA VAL A 189 -10.83 -19.76 -32.26
C VAL A 189 -11.10 -18.33 -31.83
N GLY A 190 -12.37 -17.91 -31.84
CA GLY A 190 -12.77 -16.62 -31.26
C GLY A 190 -12.60 -16.62 -29.73
N LYS A 191 -12.51 -15.44 -29.10
CA LYS A 191 -12.37 -15.31 -27.64
C LYS A 191 -13.38 -16.13 -26.82
N GLY A 192 -14.63 -16.23 -27.31
CA GLY A 192 -15.66 -17.08 -26.67
C GLY A 192 -15.39 -18.58 -26.77
N GLN A 193 -14.81 -19.04 -27.88
CA GLN A 193 -14.44 -20.45 -28.07
C GLN A 193 -13.16 -20.82 -27.30
N GLN A 194 -12.25 -19.86 -27.07
CA GLN A 194 -11.08 -20.05 -26.21
C GLN A 194 -11.50 -20.36 -24.78
N ARG A 195 -12.52 -19.67 -24.26
CA ARG A 195 -13.04 -19.92 -22.90
C ARG A 195 -13.63 -21.32 -22.76
N VAL A 196 -14.43 -21.77 -23.73
CA VAL A 196 -15.01 -23.13 -23.72
C VAL A 196 -13.93 -24.21 -23.82
N LEU A 197 -12.92 -24.00 -24.66
CA LEU A 197 -11.80 -24.94 -24.77
C LEU A 197 -10.97 -24.97 -23.49
N ARG A 198 -10.72 -23.81 -22.88
CA ARG A 198 -10.04 -23.73 -21.59
C ARG A 198 -10.82 -24.52 -20.54
N ASP A 199 -12.12 -24.23 -20.39
CA ASP A 199 -12.98 -24.91 -19.41
C ASP A 199 -13.03 -26.43 -19.66
N LEU A 200 -12.99 -26.90 -20.91
CA LEU A 200 -12.92 -28.33 -21.24
C LEU A 200 -11.61 -29.00 -20.78
N PHE A 201 -10.48 -28.31 -20.92
CA PHE A 201 -9.17 -28.83 -20.53
C PHE A 201 -8.88 -28.65 -19.02
N THR A 202 -9.66 -27.83 -18.31
CA THR A 202 -9.53 -27.62 -16.87
C THR A 202 -10.55 -28.40 -16.04
N SER A 203 -11.75 -28.65 -16.57
CA SER A 203 -12.85 -29.32 -15.86
C SER A 203 -12.60 -30.80 -15.51
N SER A 204 -11.63 -31.48 -16.13
CA SER A 204 -11.33 -32.88 -15.78
C SER A 204 -10.67 -33.03 -14.41
N SER A 205 -10.14 -31.95 -13.83
CA SER A 205 -9.50 -31.92 -12.50
C SER A 205 -10.51 -31.99 -11.34
N HIS A 206 -11.68 -31.34 -11.47
CA HIS A 206 -12.64 -31.16 -10.38
C HIS A 206 -13.51 -32.39 -10.07
N SER A 207 -13.58 -33.38 -10.97
CA SER A 207 -14.46 -34.55 -10.78
C SER A 207 -13.88 -35.65 -9.88
N ARG A 208 -12.64 -35.49 -9.38
CA ARG A 208 -11.88 -36.58 -8.76
C ARG A 208 -11.52 -36.38 -7.28
N SER A 209 -11.64 -35.17 -6.70
CA SER A 209 -11.40 -34.98 -5.26
C SER A 209 -12.53 -35.52 -4.39
N ASP A 210 -13.76 -35.63 -4.91
CA ASP A 210 -14.93 -36.01 -4.10
C ASP A 210 -15.11 -37.53 -3.93
N ASN A 211 -14.33 -38.36 -4.63
CA ASN A 211 -14.49 -39.82 -4.61
C ASN A 211 -13.49 -40.56 -3.71
N ASP A 212 -12.39 -39.94 -3.28
CA ASP A 212 -11.35 -40.62 -2.49
C ASP A 212 -11.64 -40.65 -0.96
N ASP A 213 -12.52 -39.80 -0.44
CA ASP A 213 -12.86 -39.79 1.00
C ASP A 213 -13.89 -40.86 1.42
N SER A 214 -14.54 -41.54 0.46
CA SER A 214 -15.60 -42.51 0.76
C SER A 214 -15.15 -43.96 0.96
N ASN A 215 -13.85 -44.26 0.78
CA ASN A 215 -13.36 -45.65 0.70
C ASN A 215 -12.36 -46.07 1.78
N ALA A 216 -12.16 -45.25 2.83
CA ALA A 216 -11.16 -45.50 3.87
C ALA A 216 -11.67 -46.32 5.09
N ASP A 217 -12.97 -46.58 5.24
CA ASP A 217 -13.55 -47.03 6.52
C ASP A 217 -13.94 -48.52 6.65
N THR A 218 -13.70 -49.39 5.66
CA THR A 218 -14.30 -50.75 5.69
C THR A 218 -13.35 -51.95 5.77
N ASN A 219 -12.05 -51.80 6.06
CA ASN A 219 -11.15 -52.97 6.18
C ASN A 219 -10.26 -52.95 7.42
N GLY A 220 -10.84 -53.36 8.55
CA GLY A 220 -10.08 -53.48 9.80
C GLY A 220 -10.78 -54.23 10.93
N LYS A 221 -11.53 -55.32 10.66
CA LYS A 221 -12.00 -56.27 11.70
C LYS A 221 -12.24 -57.66 11.11
N SER A 222 -11.31 -58.59 11.34
CA SER A 222 -11.56 -60.03 11.50
C SER A 222 -10.23 -60.78 11.61
N GLY A 223 -10.03 -61.55 12.68
CA GLY A 223 -9.02 -62.60 12.75
C GLY A 223 -8.48 -62.82 14.16
N ASP A 224 -9.17 -63.68 14.91
CA ASP A 224 -8.67 -64.40 16.09
C ASP A 224 -7.39 -65.21 15.78
#